data_AF-A0A8T7BIV6-F1
#
_entry.id   AF-A0A8T7BIV6-F1
#
_cell.length_a   1.000
_cell.length_b   1.000
_cell.length_c   1.000
_cell.angle_alpha   90.00
_cell.angle_beta   90.00
_cell.angle_gamma   90.00
#
_symmetry.space_group_name_H-M   'P 1'
#
loop_
_entity.id
_entity.type
_entity.pdbx_description
1 polymer ?
#
loop_
_entity_poly.entity_id
_entity_poly.type
_entity_poly.pdbx_seq_one_letter_code
_entity_poly.pdbx_strand_id
1 'polypeptide(L)'
;MDQMQHHLINDFWGGLASMLVALPSAIAFGVLVYSAIDPGLAGEGALVGMIGAAALGITAPFVGRTPALITAPCAPAAAILAGLAITLVEGGIDIARIPGLLALTALLSSVLQVVYGLIKGGRLIKYIPYPVVSGYLSGVGLIIAIGQLPKLLGLPEEQELINGLYSPTDWQWPGIIVCIVT
;
A
#
# COMPACT_ATOMS: atom_id res chain seq x y z
N MET A 1 -8.51 -26.56 -26.90
CA MET A 1 -8.99 -26.62 -25.50
C MET A 1 -7.82 -26.59 -24.52
N ASP A 2 -6.74 -27.33 -24.76
CA ASP A 2 -5.53 -27.33 -23.89
C ASP A 2 -4.89 -25.95 -23.64
N GLN A 3 -4.73 -25.10 -24.67
CA GLN A 3 -4.14 -23.76 -24.52
C GLN A 3 -4.96 -22.81 -23.62
N MET A 4 -6.30 -22.99 -23.60
CA MET A 4 -7.22 -22.19 -22.78
C MET A 4 -7.23 -22.68 -21.33
N GLN A 5 -7.14 -24.01 -21.11
CA GLN A 5 -7.01 -24.59 -19.77
C GLN A 5 -5.67 -24.22 -19.11
N HIS A 6 -4.58 -24.16 -19.89
CA HIS A 6 -3.28 -23.70 -19.37
C HIS A 6 -3.29 -22.23 -18.94
N HIS A 7 -4.02 -21.35 -19.64
CA HIS A 7 -4.16 -19.95 -19.22
C HIS A 7 -4.96 -19.81 -17.92
N LEU A 8 -6.09 -20.52 -17.77
CA LEU A 8 -6.91 -20.41 -16.56
C LEU A 8 -6.20 -20.88 -15.29
N ILE A 9 -5.41 -21.96 -15.39
CA ILE A 9 -4.61 -22.47 -14.26
C ILE A 9 -3.52 -21.46 -13.90
N ASN A 10 -2.83 -20.91 -14.90
CA ASN A 10 -1.79 -19.91 -14.67
C ASN A 10 -2.36 -18.60 -14.11
N ASP A 11 -3.51 -18.15 -14.61
CA ASP A 11 -4.22 -16.97 -14.12
C ASP A 11 -4.71 -17.16 -12.68
N PHE A 12 -5.20 -18.37 -12.34
CA PHE A 12 -5.59 -18.71 -10.98
C PHE A 12 -4.40 -18.65 -10.01
N TRP A 13 -3.28 -19.29 -10.36
CA TRP A 13 -2.07 -19.26 -9.53
C TRP A 13 -1.45 -17.86 -9.46
N GLY A 14 -1.48 -17.09 -10.55
CA GLY A 14 -1.05 -15.70 -10.58
C GLY A 14 -1.93 -14.79 -9.71
N GLY A 15 -3.24 -14.99 -9.74
CA GLY A 15 -4.21 -14.32 -8.87
C GLY A 15 -3.96 -14.64 -7.39
N LEU A 16 -3.74 -15.91 -7.06
CA LEU A 16 -3.45 -16.34 -5.69
C LEU A 16 -2.11 -15.79 -5.19
N ALA A 17 -1.05 -15.85 -6.00
CA ALA A 17 0.25 -15.29 -5.66
C ALA A 17 0.19 -13.76 -5.46
N SER A 18 -0.54 -13.06 -6.34
CA SER A 18 -0.71 -11.60 -6.21
C SER A 18 -1.52 -11.20 -4.99
N MET A 19 -2.55 -11.96 -4.62
CA MET A 19 -3.32 -11.77 -3.38
C MET A 19 -2.40 -11.82 -2.16
N LEU A 20 -1.48 -12.79 -2.09
CA LEU A 20 -0.56 -12.94 -0.95
C LEU A 20 0.34 -11.71 -0.75
N VAL A 21 0.61 -10.94 -1.79
CA VAL A 21 1.39 -9.69 -1.73
C VAL A 21 0.50 -8.47 -1.50
N ALA A 22 -0.67 -8.44 -2.15
CA ALA A 22 -1.59 -7.31 -2.08
C ALA A 22 -2.30 -7.19 -0.72
N LEU A 23 -2.60 -8.30 -0.05
CA LEU A 23 -3.37 -8.30 1.18
C LEU A 23 -2.60 -7.68 2.37
N PRO A 24 -1.33 -8.03 2.65
CA PRO A 24 -0.58 -7.39 3.73
C PRO A 24 -0.35 -5.89 3.49
N SER A 25 -0.09 -5.51 2.24
CA SER A 25 0.10 -4.10 1.87
C SER A 25 -1.19 -3.29 2.01
N ALA A 26 -2.34 -3.85 1.62
CA ALA A 26 -3.64 -3.22 1.81
C ALA A 26 -3.98 -2.97 3.28
N ILE A 27 -3.72 -3.96 4.16
CA ILE A 27 -3.88 -3.80 5.61
C ILE A 27 -2.98 -2.68 6.12
N ALA A 28 -1.68 -2.73 5.78
CA ALA A 28 -0.71 -1.75 6.26
C ALA A 28 -1.06 -0.31 5.84
N PHE A 29 -1.50 -0.11 4.60
CA PHE A 29 -1.90 1.22 4.13
C PHE A 29 -3.24 1.68 4.71
N GLY A 30 -4.19 0.78 4.96
CA GLY A 30 -5.42 1.11 5.66
C GLY A 30 -5.17 1.55 7.10
N VAL A 31 -4.34 0.80 7.83
CA VAL A 31 -3.88 1.16 9.18
C VAL A 31 -3.15 2.50 9.17
N LEU A 32 -2.21 2.72 8.23
CA LEU A 32 -1.47 3.97 8.11
C LEU A 32 -2.39 5.21 8.03
N VAL A 33 -3.45 5.14 7.23
CA VAL A 33 -4.37 6.27 7.02
C VAL A 33 -5.26 6.50 8.26
N TYR A 34 -5.81 5.43 8.84
CA TYR A 34 -6.75 5.56 9.96
C TYR A 34 -6.06 5.84 11.30
N SER A 35 -4.87 5.28 11.52
CA SER A 35 -4.04 5.60 12.69
C SER A 35 -3.53 7.05 12.68
N ALA A 36 -3.50 7.68 11.51
CA ALA A 36 -3.21 9.11 11.38
C ALA A 36 -4.39 10.01 11.82
N ILE A 37 -5.60 9.45 11.91
CA ILE A 37 -6.78 10.12 12.49
C ILE A 37 -6.75 9.95 14.01
N ASP A 38 -6.70 8.70 14.46
CA ASP A 38 -6.63 8.31 15.86
C ASP A 38 -5.98 6.92 15.98
N PRO A 39 -5.03 6.70 16.90
CA PRO A 39 -4.36 5.41 17.05
C PRO A 39 -5.32 4.23 17.31
N GLY A 40 -6.46 4.47 17.96
CA GLY A 40 -7.49 3.47 18.25
C GLY A 40 -8.26 2.98 17.02
N LEU A 41 -8.21 3.72 15.91
CA LEU A 41 -8.87 3.33 14.65
C LEU A 41 -8.05 2.37 13.79
N ALA A 42 -6.89 1.90 14.25
CA ALA A 42 -6.04 0.96 13.50
C ALA A 42 -6.78 -0.29 13.02
N GLY A 43 -7.64 -0.88 13.87
CA GLY A 43 -8.42 -2.07 13.51
C GLY A 43 -9.45 -1.79 12.40
N GLU A 44 -10.11 -0.65 12.45
CA GLU A 44 -11.04 -0.22 11.41
C GLU A 44 -10.29 0.09 10.10
N GLY A 45 -9.12 0.73 10.20
CA GLY A 45 -8.22 0.95 9.06
C GLY A 45 -7.80 -0.33 8.36
N ALA A 46 -7.43 -1.36 9.12
CA ALA A 46 -7.10 -2.68 8.57
C ALA A 46 -8.28 -3.28 7.79
N LEU A 47 -9.48 -3.22 8.36
CA LEU A 47 -10.71 -3.69 7.71
C LEU A 47 -10.98 -2.91 6.41
N VAL A 48 -10.93 -1.57 6.46
CA VAL A 48 -11.15 -0.69 5.31
C VAL A 48 -10.13 -0.97 4.19
N GLY A 49 -8.87 -1.20 4.54
CA GLY A 49 -7.82 -1.59 3.60
C GLY A 49 -8.14 -2.91 2.88
N MET A 50 -8.54 -3.94 3.63
CA MET A 50 -8.89 -5.25 3.07
C MET A 50 -10.13 -5.19 2.16
N ILE A 51 -11.22 -4.58 2.62
CA ILE A 51 -12.44 -4.47 1.81
C ILE A 51 -12.20 -3.63 0.55
N GLY A 52 -11.38 -2.58 0.65
CA GLY A 52 -11.00 -1.74 -0.48
C GLY A 52 -10.19 -2.51 -1.52
N ALA A 53 -9.20 -3.29 -1.08
CA ALA A 53 -8.41 -4.14 -1.97
C ALA A 53 -9.26 -5.23 -2.64
N ALA A 54 -10.18 -5.85 -1.91
CA ALA A 54 -11.12 -6.82 -2.49
C ALA A 54 -12.03 -6.16 -3.55
N ALA A 55 -12.60 -4.99 -3.24
CA ALA A 55 -13.42 -4.24 -4.18
C ALA A 55 -12.65 -3.85 -5.45
N LEU A 56 -11.40 -3.38 -5.32
CA LEU A 56 -10.53 -3.08 -6.45
C LEU A 56 -10.18 -4.32 -7.28
N GLY A 57 -9.85 -5.44 -6.63
CA GLY A 57 -9.53 -6.70 -7.29
C GLY A 57 -10.70 -7.28 -8.09
N ILE A 58 -11.94 -7.05 -7.63
CA ILE A 58 -13.15 -7.46 -8.35
C ILE A 58 -13.48 -6.48 -9.47
N THR A 59 -13.43 -5.18 -9.23
CA THR A 59 -13.94 -4.17 -10.19
C THR A 59 -12.94 -3.81 -11.29
N ALA A 60 -11.65 -3.75 -10.98
CA ALA A 60 -10.63 -3.31 -11.93
C ALA A 60 -10.48 -4.21 -13.16
N PRO A 61 -10.54 -5.56 -13.08
CA PRO A 61 -10.45 -6.42 -14.26
C PRO A 61 -11.58 -6.21 -15.27
N PHE A 62 -12.78 -5.81 -14.85
CA PHE A 62 -13.91 -5.55 -15.76
C PHE A 62 -13.74 -4.27 -16.59
N VAL A 63 -13.02 -3.29 -16.04
CA VAL A 63 -12.85 -1.95 -16.66
C VAL A 63 -11.46 -1.78 -17.28
N GLY A 64 -10.49 -2.56 -16.82
CA GLY A 64 -9.10 -2.55 -17.26
C GLY A 64 -8.91 -3.07 -18.69
N ARG A 65 -7.86 -2.58 -19.35
CA ARG A 65 -7.49 -2.96 -20.74
C ARG A 65 -6.15 -3.68 -20.84
N THR A 66 -5.46 -3.87 -19.71
CA THR A 66 -4.12 -4.45 -19.65
C THR A 66 -4.17 -5.80 -18.95
N PRO A 67 -3.96 -6.92 -19.67
CA PRO A 67 -3.94 -8.25 -19.06
C PRO A 67 -2.80 -8.35 -18.04
N ALA A 68 -3.01 -9.16 -17.00
CA ALA A 68 -2.06 -9.40 -15.90
C ALA A 68 -1.71 -8.17 -15.02
N LEU A 69 -2.39 -7.03 -15.17
CA LEU A 69 -2.20 -5.87 -14.30
C LEU A 69 -2.93 -6.08 -12.96
N ILE A 70 -2.18 -6.07 -11.86
CA ILE A 70 -2.74 -6.16 -10.50
C ILE A 70 -3.07 -4.75 -10.01
N THR A 71 -4.32 -4.53 -9.56
CA THR A 71 -4.75 -3.28 -8.95
C THR A 71 -4.82 -3.44 -7.44
N ALA A 72 -4.03 -2.66 -6.71
CA ALA A 72 -3.97 -2.67 -5.26
C ALA A 72 -3.70 -1.25 -4.72
N PRO A 73 -3.97 -0.98 -3.42
CA PRO A 73 -3.61 0.28 -2.80
C PRO A 73 -2.09 0.54 -2.87
N CYS A 74 -1.68 1.80 -3.02
CA CYS A 74 -0.27 2.18 -3.17
C CYS A 74 0.22 3.10 -2.05
N ALA A 75 1.50 2.98 -1.70
CA ALA A 75 2.12 3.74 -0.60
C ALA A 75 1.99 5.27 -0.74
N PRO A 76 2.24 5.89 -1.92
CA PRO A 76 2.12 7.35 -2.05
C PRO A 76 0.70 7.86 -1.83
N ALA A 77 -0.31 7.15 -2.34
CA ALA A 77 -1.70 7.54 -2.15
C ALA A 77 -2.10 7.44 -0.68
N ALA A 78 -1.68 6.37 0.01
CA ALA A 78 -1.91 6.20 1.43
C ALA A 78 -1.21 7.29 2.26
N ALA A 79 0.03 7.64 1.92
CA ALA A 79 0.77 8.72 2.58
C ALA A 79 0.09 10.09 2.41
N ILE A 80 -0.45 10.38 1.22
CA ILE A 80 -1.20 11.63 0.96
C ILE A 80 -2.50 11.66 1.78
N LEU A 81 -3.25 10.55 1.83
CA LEU A 81 -4.47 10.47 2.63
C LEU A 81 -4.20 10.56 4.13
N ALA A 82 -3.11 9.94 4.62
CA ALA A 82 -2.66 10.06 6.00
C ALA A 82 -2.23 11.50 6.32
N GLY A 83 -1.47 12.15 5.43
CA GLY A 83 -1.12 13.56 5.57
C GLY A 83 -2.35 14.48 5.60
N LEU A 84 -3.34 14.23 4.73
CA LEU A 84 -4.61 14.94 4.76
C LEU A 84 -5.35 14.70 6.09
N ALA A 85 -5.39 13.45 6.58
CA ALA A 85 -5.99 13.12 7.86
C ALA A 85 -5.36 13.93 9.00
N ILE A 86 -4.02 13.97 9.08
CA ILE A 86 -3.28 14.77 10.07
C ILE A 86 -3.69 16.24 10.00
N THR A 87 -3.70 16.84 8.80
CA THR A 87 -4.07 18.26 8.64
C THR A 87 -5.52 18.55 9.04
N LEU A 88 -6.44 17.59 8.87
CA LEU A 88 -7.84 17.74 9.27
C LEU A 88 -8.01 17.63 10.79
N VAL A 89 -7.27 16.72 11.43
CA VAL A 89 -7.21 16.60 12.90
C VAL A 89 -6.64 17.88 13.51
N GLU A 90 -5.50 18.36 13.02
CA GLU A 90 -4.88 19.61 13.48
C GLU A 90 -5.78 20.83 13.22
N GLY A 91 -6.55 20.80 12.13
CA GLY A 91 -7.57 21.81 11.81
C GLY A 91 -8.79 21.80 12.73
N GLY A 92 -8.86 20.90 13.71
CA GLY A 92 -9.96 20.80 14.67
C GLY A 92 -11.25 20.22 14.10
N ILE A 93 -11.18 19.49 12.99
CA ILE A 93 -12.34 18.79 12.44
C ILE A 93 -12.68 17.60 13.34
N ASP A 94 -13.98 17.43 13.60
CA ASP A 94 -14.51 16.28 14.34
C ASP A 94 -14.07 14.95 13.69
N ILE A 95 -13.44 14.08 14.49
CA ILE A 95 -12.89 12.78 14.10
C ILE A 95 -13.91 11.95 13.34
N ALA A 96 -15.19 11.99 13.74
CA ALA A 96 -16.27 11.25 13.10
C ALA A 96 -16.52 11.67 11.63
N ARG A 97 -16.09 12.87 11.23
CA ARG A 97 -16.28 13.39 9.87
C ARG A 97 -15.08 13.13 8.96
N ILE A 98 -13.90 12.90 9.52
CA ILE A 98 -12.66 12.76 8.77
C ILE A 98 -12.72 11.61 7.76
N PRO A 99 -13.17 10.38 8.10
CA PRO A 99 -13.30 9.30 7.13
C PRO A 99 -14.18 9.66 5.93
N GLY A 100 -15.27 10.41 6.16
CA GLY A 100 -16.16 10.90 5.10
C GLY A 100 -15.47 11.91 4.17
N LEU A 101 -14.64 12.80 4.71
CA LEU A 101 -13.85 13.75 3.92
C LEU A 101 -12.75 13.05 3.11
N LEU A 102 -12.10 12.04 3.68
CA LEU A 102 -11.14 11.20 2.97
C LEU A 102 -11.81 10.44 1.82
N ALA A 103 -12.99 9.85 2.06
CA ALA A 103 -13.79 9.17 1.04
C ALA A 103 -14.24 10.13 -0.07
N LEU A 104 -14.67 11.34 0.26
CA LEU A 104 -15.02 12.38 -0.71
C LEU A 104 -13.81 12.78 -1.55
N THR A 105 -12.65 12.95 -0.92
CA THR A 105 -11.39 13.26 -1.62
C THR A 105 -11.01 12.14 -2.59
N ALA A 106 -11.12 10.89 -2.16
CA ALA A 106 -10.88 9.72 -3.00
C ALA A 106 -11.86 9.67 -4.18
N LEU A 107 -13.16 9.91 -3.95
CA LEU A 107 -14.19 9.97 -4.99
C LEU A 107 -13.88 11.06 -6.04
N LEU A 108 -13.54 12.26 -5.59
CA LEU A 108 -13.18 13.37 -6.47
C LEU A 108 -11.92 13.04 -7.29
N SER A 109 -10.91 12.45 -6.65
CA SER A 109 -9.70 11.96 -7.32
C SER A 109 -10.02 10.91 -8.38
N SER A 110 -10.92 9.96 -8.10
CA SER A 110 -11.37 8.96 -9.08
C SER A 110 -12.11 9.57 -10.26
N VAL A 111 -12.98 10.57 -10.03
CA VAL A 111 -13.65 11.30 -11.12
C VAL A 111 -12.61 11.99 -12.01
N LEU A 112 -11.65 12.69 -11.42
CA LEU A 112 -10.56 13.31 -12.16
C LEU A 112 -9.74 12.27 -12.94
N GLN A 113 -9.44 11.11 -12.33
CA GLN A 113 -8.72 10.02 -12.98
C GLN A 113 -9.48 9.48 -14.20
N VAL A 114 -10.81 9.33 -14.12
CA VAL A 114 -11.64 8.94 -15.26
C VAL A 114 -11.59 10.00 -16.36
N VAL A 115 -11.72 11.28 -16.02
CA VAL A 115 -11.59 12.40 -16.98
C VAL A 115 -10.23 12.37 -17.69
N TYR A 116 -9.13 12.22 -16.93
CA TYR A 116 -7.79 12.07 -17.48
C TYR A 116 -7.66 10.85 -18.40
N GLY A 117 -8.31 9.74 -18.06
CA GLY A 117 -8.41 8.55 -18.90
C GLY A 117 -9.11 8.83 -20.24
N LEU A 118 -10.23 9.55 -20.21
CA LEU A 118 -11.02 9.88 -21.40
C LEU A 118 -10.28 10.81 -22.37
N ILE A 119 -9.54 11.80 -21.86
CA ILE A 119 -8.71 12.69 -22.69
C ILE A 119 -7.38 12.05 -23.14
N LYS A 120 -7.17 10.75 -22.86
CA LYS A 120 -5.94 10.01 -23.15
C LYS A 120 -4.71 10.60 -22.46
N GLY A 121 -4.89 11.18 -21.28
CA GLY A 121 -3.83 11.77 -20.45
C GLY A 121 -2.73 10.76 -20.07
N GLY A 122 -3.02 9.46 -20.07
CA GLY A 122 -2.01 8.41 -19.87
C GLY A 122 -0.87 8.45 -20.90
N ARG A 123 -1.06 9.10 -22.06
CA ARG A 123 0.04 9.35 -23.03
C ARG A 123 1.14 10.23 -22.46
N LEU A 124 0.90 11.00 -21.39
CA LEU A 124 1.92 11.83 -20.76
C LEU A 124 2.99 11.01 -20.02
N ILE A 125 2.67 9.77 -19.62
CA ILE A 125 3.61 8.89 -18.89
C ILE A 125 4.89 8.66 -19.69
N LYS A 126 4.82 8.67 -21.03
CA LYS A 126 6.00 8.50 -21.91
C LYS A 126 7.03 9.63 -21.80
N TYR A 127 6.66 10.77 -21.22
CA TYR A 127 7.57 11.91 -21.03
C TYR A 127 8.30 11.86 -19.68
N ILE A 128 7.96 10.90 -18.81
CA ILE A 128 8.68 10.72 -17.55
C ILE A 128 10.05 10.11 -17.87
N PRO A 129 11.17 10.79 -17.55
CA PRO A 129 12.50 10.26 -17.84
C PRO A 129 12.76 8.95 -17.09
N TYR A 130 13.47 8.01 -17.73
CA TYR A 130 13.86 6.74 -17.10
C TYR A 130 14.55 6.91 -15.73
N PRO A 131 15.46 7.90 -15.52
CA PRO A 131 16.07 8.15 -14.21
C PRO A 131 15.07 8.46 -13.08
N VAL A 132 13.91 9.06 -13.41
CA VAL A 132 12.88 9.40 -12.40
C VAL A 132 12.16 8.13 -11.95
N VAL A 133 11.79 7.26 -12.90
CA VAL A 133 11.10 6.01 -12.60
C VAL A 133 12.03 5.06 -11.85
N SER A 134 13.29 4.90 -12.30
CA SER A 134 14.26 4.04 -11.63
C SER A 134 14.64 4.57 -10.26
N GLY A 135 14.84 5.89 -10.11
CA GLY A 135 15.09 6.51 -8.80
C GLY A 135 13.93 6.32 -7.82
N TYR A 136 12.69 6.52 -8.27
CA TYR A 136 11.50 6.30 -7.45
C TYR A 136 11.37 4.83 -6.99
N LEU A 137 11.51 3.86 -7.91
CA LEU A 137 11.42 2.44 -7.57
C LEU A 137 12.54 1.99 -6.62
N SER A 138 13.79 2.43 -6.86
CA SER A 138 14.92 2.15 -5.96
C SER A 138 14.72 2.80 -4.59
N GLY A 139 14.20 4.03 -4.53
CA GLY A 139 13.90 4.72 -3.28
C GLY A 139 12.82 4.01 -2.47
N VAL A 140 11.72 3.60 -3.11
CA VAL A 140 10.66 2.80 -2.47
C VAL A 140 11.22 1.46 -1.98
N GLY A 141 12.03 0.77 -2.80
CA GLY A 141 12.69 -0.47 -2.41
C GLY A 141 13.58 -0.29 -1.17
N LEU A 142 14.35 0.79 -1.12
CA LEU A 142 15.19 1.13 0.02
C LEU A 142 14.37 1.46 1.29
N ILE A 143 13.30 2.25 1.16
CA ILE A 143 12.41 2.57 2.29
C ILE A 143 11.76 1.30 2.84
N ILE A 144 11.30 0.40 1.97
CA ILE A 144 10.75 -0.89 2.38
C ILE A 144 11.80 -1.72 3.12
N ALA A 145 13.01 -1.84 2.56
CA ALA A 145 14.11 -2.60 3.19
C ALA A 145 14.46 -2.04 4.57
N ILE A 146 14.59 -0.72 4.69
CA ILE A 146 14.86 -0.06 5.98
C ILE A 146 13.70 -0.27 6.95
N GLY A 147 12.45 -0.17 6.50
CA GLY A 147 11.26 -0.36 7.33
C GLY A 147 11.09 -1.79 7.87
N GLN A 148 11.71 -2.81 7.25
CA GLN A 148 11.70 -4.18 7.78
C GLN A 148 12.81 -4.44 8.82
N LEU A 149 13.91 -3.69 8.80
CA LEU A 149 15.05 -3.92 9.71
C LEU A 149 14.70 -4.00 11.20
N PRO A 150 13.84 -3.12 11.78
CA PRO A 150 13.50 -3.21 13.20
C PRO A 150 12.78 -4.51 13.54
N LYS A 151 11.88 -4.95 12.65
CA LYS A 151 11.12 -6.20 12.79
C LYS A 151 12.02 -7.42 12.66
N LEU A 152 13.03 -7.36 11.77
CA LEU A 152 14.04 -8.41 11.62
C LEU A 152 14.90 -8.58 12.87
N LEU A 153 15.28 -7.47 13.51
CA LEU A 153 16.08 -7.48 14.73
C LEU A 153 15.26 -7.75 16.01
N GLY A 154 13.93 -7.71 15.92
CA GLY A 154 13.02 -7.90 17.05
C GLY A 154 13.07 -6.76 18.07
N LEU A 155 13.38 -5.55 17.60
CA LEU A 155 13.48 -4.36 18.44
C LEU A 155 12.10 -3.92 18.98
N PRO A 156 12.01 -3.32 20.17
CA PRO A 156 10.78 -2.72 20.69
C PRO A 156 10.25 -1.62 19.74
N GLU A 157 8.92 -1.50 19.60
CA GLU A 157 8.28 -0.54 18.66
C GLU A 157 8.64 0.94 18.89
N GLU A 158 9.07 1.28 20.10
CA GLU A 158 9.40 2.65 20.51
C GLU A 158 10.88 3.03 20.28
N GLN A 159 11.74 2.06 19.93
CA GLN A 159 13.17 2.31 19.79
C GLN A 159 13.52 2.76 18.35
N GLU A 160 14.19 3.91 18.22
CA GLU A 160 14.72 4.36 16.93
C GLU A 160 15.71 3.33 16.36
N LEU A 161 15.60 3.04 15.06
CA LEU A 161 16.40 2.02 14.36
C LEU A 161 17.91 2.20 14.55
N ILE A 162 18.40 3.44 14.59
CA ILE A 162 19.82 3.74 14.78
C ILE A 162 20.26 3.30 16.17
N ASN A 163 19.48 3.63 17.21
CA ASN A 163 19.79 3.27 18.59
C ASN A 163 19.73 1.75 18.80
N GLY A 164 18.73 1.08 18.20
CA GLY A 164 18.60 -0.38 18.25
C GLY A 164 19.70 -1.13 17.48
N LEU A 165 20.33 -0.53 16.46
CA LEU A 165 21.52 -1.11 15.82
C LEU A 165 22.75 -1.09 16.74
N TYR A 166 22.86 -0.06 17.60
CA TYR A 166 23.97 0.10 18.54
C TYR A 166 23.80 -0.70 19.83
N SER A 167 22.65 -1.33 20.08
CA SER A 167 22.39 -2.22 21.22
C SER A 167 22.18 -3.69 20.80
N PRO A 168 23.27 -4.46 20.53
CA PRO A 168 23.18 -5.88 20.15
C PRO A 168 22.52 -6.78 21.21
N THR A 169 22.38 -6.28 22.44
CA THR A 169 21.72 -6.99 23.55
C THR A 169 20.21 -7.04 23.40
N ASP A 170 19.61 -6.08 22.68
CA ASP A 170 18.16 -5.98 22.48
C ASP A 170 17.69 -6.83 21.29
N TRP A 171 18.64 -7.44 20.56
CA TRP A 171 18.34 -8.21 19.37
C TRP A 171 17.75 -9.57 19.74
N GLN A 172 16.57 -9.86 19.19
CA GLN A 172 15.95 -11.15 19.34
C GLN A 172 16.53 -12.14 18.33
N TRP A 173 17.52 -12.91 18.77
CA TRP A 173 18.13 -14.00 18.00
C TRP A 173 17.12 -14.95 17.32
N PRO A 174 15.95 -15.30 17.93
CA PRO A 174 14.94 -16.11 17.26
C PRO A 174 14.39 -15.46 15.97
N GLY A 175 14.15 -14.15 15.96
CA GLY A 175 13.64 -13.44 14.78
C GLY A 175 14.65 -13.43 13.63
N ILE A 176 15.92 -13.24 13.96
CA ILE A 176 17.04 -13.28 13.00
C ILE A 176 17.18 -14.67 12.39
N ILE A 177 17.10 -15.73 13.21
CA ILE A 177 17.22 -17.12 12.73
C ILE A 177 16.07 -17.46 11.77
N VAL A 178 14.83 -17.07 12.11
CA VAL A 178 13.67 -17.29 11.23
C VAL A 178 13.91 -16.62 9.89
N CYS A 179 14.37 -15.37 9.86
CA CYS A 179 14.65 -14.66 8.60
C CYS A 179 15.75 -15.30 7.75
N ILE A 180 16.77 -15.93 8.37
CA ILE A 180 17.85 -16.59 7.62
C ILE A 180 17.36 -17.89 6.97
N VAL A 181 16.41 -18.58 7.62
CA VAL A 181 15.94 -19.91 7.22
C VAL A 181 14.73 -19.84 6.27
N THR A 182 14.00 -18.72 6.24
CA THR A 182 12.78 -18.52 5.44
C THR A 182 13.04 -17.64 4.22
#